data_AF-A0A0U0ZRL6-F1
#
_entry.id   AF-A0A0U0ZRL6-F1
#
_cell.length_a   1.000
_cell.length_b   1.000
_cell.length_c   1.000
_cell.angle_alpha   90.00
_cell.angle_beta   90.00
_cell.angle_gamma   90.00
#
_symmetry.space_group_name_H-M   'P 1'
#
loop_
_entity.id
_entity.type
_entity.pdbx_description
1 polymer ?
#
loop_
_entity_poly.entity_id
_entity_poly.type
_entity_poly.pdbx_seq_one_letter_code
_entity_poly.pdbx_strand_id
1 'polypeptide(L)'
;MAKRKPKQPTSRQREALELVAAGRVQYGIEFPKMARRAAARDGGTFDVPKYLIDDLGAGPRAASLSACEDRQWITVRHDLIPTHTVAEKTITTRTLTGTQERVLGEHPEPVDPGWRTTVELTPLGRAALDSSHLQKGADS
;
A
#
# COMPACT_ATOMS: atom_id res chain seq x y z
N MET A 1 -17.62 -2.63 -30.25
CA MET A 1 -17.13 -2.93 -28.88
C MET A 1 -18.00 -2.17 -27.88
N ALA A 2 -18.78 -2.86 -27.04
CA ALA A 2 -19.59 -2.21 -26.03
C ALA A 2 -18.68 -1.56 -24.97
N LYS A 3 -18.74 -0.23 -24.82
CA LYS A 3 -18.08 0.48 -23.72
C LYS A 3 -18.70 -0.04 -22.42
N ARG A 4 -17.98 -0.89 -21.67
CA ARG A 4 -18.39 -1.30 -20.32
C ARG A 4 -18.60 -0.04 -19.50
N LYS A 5 -19.80 0.14 -18.95
CA LYS A 5 -20.08 1.25 -18.02
C LYS A 5 -19.06 1.18 -16.86
N PRO A 6 -18.47 2.31 -16.45
CA PRO A 6 -17.56 2.31 -15.31
C PRO A 6 -18.29 1.76 -14.08
N LYS A 7 -17.66 0.80 -13.40
CA LYS A 7 -18.23 0.17 -12.20
C LYS A 7 -18.29 1.22 -11.09
N GLN A 8 -19.48 1.48 -10.58
CA GLN A 8 -19.66 2.47 -9.51
C GLN A 8 -19.01 1.99 -8.20
N PRO A 9 -18.38 2.90 -7.42
CA PRO A 9 -17.85 2.57 -6.11
C PRO A 9 -18.98 2.29 -5.11
N THR A 10 -18.79 1.30 -4.24
CA THR A 10 -19.65 1.10 -3.07
C THR A 10 -19.44 2.23 -2.05
N SER A 11 -20.32 2.36 -1.06
CA SER A 11 -20.19 3.39 0.00
C SER A 11 -18.82 3.35 0.70
N ARG A 12 -18.33 2.15 1.05
CA ARG A 12 -17.00 1.99 1.67
C ARG A 12 -15.84 2.31 0.73
N GLN A 13 -15.99 2.04 -0.57
CA GLN A 13 -14.99 2.42 -1.56
C GLN A 13 -14.97 3.93 -1.77
N ARG A 14 -16.13 4.59 -1.76
CA ARG A 14 -16.23 6.05 -1.81
C ARG A 14 -15.52 6.69 -0.61
N GLU A 15 -15.81 6.23 0.62
CA GLU A 15 -15.11 6.71 1.82
C GLU A 15 -13.58 6.54 1.69
N ALA A 16 -13.12 5.38 1.18
CA ALA A 16 -11.71 5.14 0.94
C ALA A 16 -11.11 6.12 -0.09
N LEU A 17 -11.79 6.37 -1.21
CA LEU A 17 -11.36 7.34 -2.22
C LEU A 17 -11.34 8.77 -1.66
N GLU A 18 -12.28 9.15 -0.79
CA GLU A 18 -12.32 10.45 -0.13
C GLU A 18 -11.13 10.63 0.83
N LEU A 19 -10.78 9.59 1.59
CA LEU A 19 -9.60 9.61 2.46
C LEU A 19 -8.30 9.76 1.67
N VAL A 20 -8.19 9.06 0.53
CA VAL A 20 -7.04 9.19 -0.38
C VAL A 20 -7.00 10.58 -1.03
N ALA A 21 -8.15 11.10 -1.48
CA ALA A 21 -8.26 12.45 -2.04
C ALA A 21 -7.81 13.53 -1.05
N ALA A 22 -8.09 13.32 0.24
CA ALA A 22 -7.67 14.19 1.33
C ALA A 22 -6.20 14.04 1.73
N GLY A 23 -5.44 13.12 1.10
CA GLY A 23 -4.03 12.87 1.41
C GLY A 23 -3.81 12.21 2.77
N ARG A 24 -4.84 11.61 3.36
CA ARG A 24 -4.78 11.01 4.72
C ARG A 24 -4.29 9.58 4.74
N VAL A 25 -4.16 8.96 3.56
CA VAL A 25 -3.80 7.55 3.41
C VAL A 25 -2.33 7.40 3.04
N GLN A 26 -1.65 6.52 3.76
CA GLN A 26 -0.29 6.10 3.48
C GLN A 26 -0.24 4.57 3.36
N TYR A 27 0.84 4.07 2.77
CA TYR A 27 1.17 2.64 2.76
C TYR A 27 2.54 2.44 3.39
N GLY A 28 2.66 1.51 4.33
CA GLY A 28 3.92 1.23 5.02
C GLY A 28 3.71 0.68 6.41
N ILE A 29 4.67 0.93 7.30
CA ILE A 29 4.65 0.40 8.66
C ILE A 29 4.07 1.43 9.63
N GLU A 30 3.14 0.97 10.46
CA GLU A 30 2.46 1.79 11.48
C GLU A 30 3.44 2.32 12.54
N PHE A 31 4.41 1.51 12.97
CA PHE A 31 5.40 1.88 13.99
C PHE A 31 6.83 1.96 13.42
N PRO A 32 7.17 2.97 12.61
CA PRO A 32 8.45 3.02 11.88
C PRO A 32 9.65 3.12 12.83
N LYS A 33 9.50 3.80 13.98
CA LYS A 33 10.55 3.86 15.00
C LYS A 33 10.88 2.48 15.59
N MET A 34 9.87 1.64 15.79
CA MET A 34 10.08 0.27 16.28
C MET A 34 10.71 -0.59 15.20
N ALA A 35 10.28 -0.45 13.94
CA ALA A 35 10.87 -1.16 12.81
C ALA A 35 12.38 -0.87 12.67
N ARG A 36 12.78 0.41 12.75
CA ARG A 36 14.21 0.78 12.71
C ARG A 36 15.01 0.20 13.88
N ARG A 37 14.45 0.22 15.09
CA ARG A 37 15.10 -0.37 16.28
C ARG A 37 15.25 -1.89 16.16
N ALA A 38 14.23 -2.58 15.66
CA ALA A 38 14.27 -4.02 15.46
C ALA A 38 15.30 -4.40 14.38
N ALA A 39 15.31 -3.69 13.25
CA ALA A 39 16.29 -3.88 12.19
C ALA A 39 17.73 -3.68 12.70
N ALA A 40 17.97 -2.66 13.52
CA ALA A 40 19.29 -2.41 14.11
C ALA A 40 19.74 -3.48 15.12
N ARG A 41 18.81 -4.20 15.75
CA ARG A 41 19.10 -5.17 16.81
C ARG A 41 19.25 -6.59 16.28
N ASP A 42 18.26 -7.06 15.52
CA ASP A 42 18.10 -8.49 15.20
C ASP A 42 18.22 -8.76 13.69
N GLY A 43 18.50 -7.73 12.86
CA GLY A 43 18.49 -7.85 11.40
C GLY A 43 17.12 -8.24 10.82
N GLY A 44 16.08 -8.20 11.64
CA GLY A 44 14.77 -8.82 11.40
C GLY A 44 13.69 -7.84 10.95
N THR A 45 12.83 -8.35 10.07
CA THR A 45 11.67 -7.68 9.48
C THR A 45 10.57 -7.39 10.51
N PHE A 46 10.15 -6.14 10.60
CA PHE A 46 8.94 -5.75 11.31
C PHE A 46 7.68 -6.03 10.46
N ASP A 47 6.53 -6.00 11.12
CA ASP A 47 5.16 -6.17 10.62
C ASP A 47 4.96 -5.78 9.13
N VAL A 48 4.27 -6.63 8.37
CA VAL A 48 4.09 -6.48 6.91
C VAL A 48 3.46 -5.11 6.59
N PRO A 49 3.91 -4.42 5.52
CA PRO A 49 3.32 -3.15 5.11
C PRO A 49 1.80 -3.22 5.00
N LYS A 50 1.14 -2.16 5.49
CA LYS A 50 -0.30 -2.03 5.52
C LYS A 50 -0.73 -0.61 5.18
N TYR A 51 -1.99 -0.46 4.83
CA TYR A 51 -2.60 0.86 4.70
C TYR A 51 -2.71 1.53 6.07
N LEU A 52 -2.35 2.81 6.11
CA LEU A 52 -2.45 3.69 7.27
C LEU A 52 -3.40 4.84 6.95
N ILE A 53 -4.21 5.24 7.92
CA ILE A 53 -5.06 6.43 7.88
C ILE A 53 -4.64 7.30 9.06
N ASP A 54 -4.17 8.52 8.80
CA ASP A 54 -3.62 9.42 9.81
C ASP A 54 -2.58 8.72 10.71
N ASP A 55 -1.61 8.06 10.09
CA ASP A 55 -0.53 7.30 10.73
C ASP A 55 -0.93 6.04 11.50
N LEU A 56 -2.23 5.71 11.58
CA LEU A 56 -2.77 4.54 12.28
C LEU A 56 -3.17 3.44 11.30
N GLY A 57 -3.09 2.18 11.73
CA GLY A 57 -3.54 1.05 10.91
C GLY A 57 -4.99 1.21 10.42
N ALA A 58 -5.21 1.05 9.12
CA ALA A 58 -6.54 1.22 8.51
C ALA A 58 -7.58 0.19 9.01
N GLY A 59 -7.14 -0.90 9.65
CA GLY A 59 -8.00 -1.93 10.22
C GLY A 59 -8.99 -2.48 9.17
N PRO A 60 -10.30 -2.56 9.49
CA PRO A 60 -11.32 -3.03 8.55
C PRO A 60 -11.41 -2.25 7.23
N ARG A 61 -10.92 -0.99 7.19
CA ARG A 61 -10.94 -0.16 5.97
C ARG A 61 -9.88 -0.58 4.96
N ALA A 62 -8.85 -1.34 5.36
CA ALA A 62 -7.79 -1.82 4.48
C ALA A 62 -8.35 -2.61 3.28
N ALA A 63 -9.38 -3.44 3.49
CA ALA A 63 -10.00 -4.19 2.41
C ALA A 63 -10.63 -3.31 1.32
N SER A 64 -11.14 -2.13 1.70
CA SER A 64 -11.71 -1.19 0.72
C SER A 64 -10.62 -0.45 -0.04
N LEU A 65 -9.50 -0.14 0.61
CA LEU A 65 -8.32 0.44 -0.05
C LEU A 65 -7.72 -0.56 -1.05
N SER A 66 -7.44 -1.80 -0.64
CA SER A 66 -6.99 -2.86 -1.55
C SER A 66 -7.93 -3.06 -2.74
N ALA A 67 -9.24 -3.08 -2.50
CA ALA A 67 -10.21 -3.18 -3.59
C ALA A 67 -10.18 -1.97 -4.54
N CYS A 68 -9.83 -0.76 -4.07
CA CYS A 68 -9.65 0.41 -4.92
C CYS A 68 -8.34 0.32 -5.72
N GLU A 69 -7.28 -0.21 -5.12
CA GLU A 69 -5.99 -0.46 -5.78
C GLU A 69 -6.12 -1.50 -6.89
N ASP A 70 -6.79 -2.63 -6.63
CA ASP A 70 -7.07 -3.67 -7.64
C ASP A 70 -7.83 -3.13 -8.86
N ARG A 71 -8.64 -2.09 -8.64
CA ARG A 71 -9.40 -1.39 -9.68
C ARG A 71 -8.61 -0.26 -10.34
N GLN A 72 -7.36 -0.06 -9.94
CA GLN A 72 -6.48 1.02 -10.38
C GLN A 72 -7.09 2.40 -10.13
N TRP A 73 -7.94 2.54 -9.12
CA TRP A 73 -8.49 3.83 -8.70
C TRP A 73 -7.52 4.59 -7.79
N ILE A 74 -6.70 3.85 -7.07
CA ILE A 74 -5.60 4.40 -6.29
C ILE A 74 -4.30 3.73 -6.72
N THR A 75 -3.18 4.39 -6.47
CA THR A 75 -1.85 3.82 -6.67
C THR A 75 -1.01 4.09 -5.43
N VAL A 76 -0.33 3.06 -4.95
CA VAL A 76 0.70 3.21 -3.92
C VAL A 76 1.98 3.64 -4.61
N ARG A 77 2.54 4.78 -4.21
CA ARG A 77 3.74 5.35 -4.84
C ARG A 77 5.02 4.68 -4.35
N HIS A 78 5.14 3.38 -4.57
CA HIS A 78 6.34 2.61 -4.25
C HIS A 78 7.59 3.14 -4.96
N ASP A 79 7.40 3.76 -6.13
CA ASP A 79 8.44 4.41 -6.91
C ASP A 79 9.08 5.63 -6.22
N LEU A 80 8.38 6.22 -5.25
CA LEU A 80 8.88 7.35 -4.47
C LEU A 80 9.68 6.91 -3.23
N ILE A 81 9.73 5.61 -2.92
CA ILE A 81 10.50 5.09 -1.79
C ILE A 81 11.98 5.13 -2.16
N PRO A 82 12.83 5.86 -1.40
CA PRO A 82 14.27 5.83 -1.63
C PRO A 82 14.81 4.41 -1.41
N THR A 83 15.56 3.90 -2.39
CA THR A 83 16.18 2.58 -2.34
C THR A 83 17.69 2.68 -2.46
N HIS A 84 18.37 1.65 -1.98
CA HIS A 84 19.77 1.39 -2.29
C HIS A 84 19.88 0.02 -2.96
N THR A 85 20.94 -0.17 -3.74
CA THR A 85 21.23 -1.46 -4.36
C THR A 85 21.87 -2.39 -3.35
N VAL A 86 21.34 -3.59 -3.23
CA VAL A 86 21.91 -4.68 -2.45
C VAL A 86 22.58 -5.65 -3.40
N ALA A 87 23.87 -5.88 -3.17
CA ALA A 87 24.65 -6.85 -3.93
C ALA A 87 24.08 -8.27 -3.77
N GLU A 88 24.38 -9.13 -4.74
CA GLU A 88 24.00 -10.54 -4.69
C GLU A 88 24.43 -11.18 -3.36
N LYS A 89 23.50 -11.91 -2.72
CA LYS A 89 23.74 -12.60 -1.45
C LYS A 89 23.06 -13.96 -1.43
N THR A 90 23.72 -14.96 -0.84
CA THR A 90 23.10 -16.25 -0.55
C THR A 90 22.36 -16.16 0.77
N ILE A 91 21.05 -16.46 0.74
CA ILE A 91 20.20 -16.50 1.94
C ILE A 91 19.94 -17.96 2.29
N THR A 92 20.23 -18.30 3.55
CA THR A 92 19.93 -19.60 4.13
C THR A 92 18.67 -19.51 4.96
N THR A 93 17.59 -20.14 4.51
CA THR A 93 16.32 -20.20 5.23
C THR A 93 16.23 -21.54 5.97
N ARG A 94 15.96 -21.49 7.28
CA ARG A 94 15.70 -22.68 8.07
C ARG A 94 14.20 -22.85 8.26
N THR A 95 13.66 -23.96 7.77
CA THR A 95 12.26 -24.35 7.96
C THR A 95 12.17 -25.59 8.85
N LEU A 96 10.96 -25.97 9.25
CA LEU A 96 10.72 -27.20 10.00
C LEU A 96 11.16 -28.45 9.23
N THR A 97 11.20 -28.40 7.89
CA THR A 97 11.56 -29.51 7.00
C THR A 97 13.03 -29.56 6.62
N GLY A 98 13.83 -28.57 7.01
CA GLY A 98 15.27 -28.55 6.74
C GLY A 98 15.83 -27.15 6.50
N THR A 99 17.07 -27.11 6.06
CA THR A 99 17.75 -25.87 5.65
C THR A 99 17.75 -25.78 4.13
N GLN A 100 17.31 -24.65 3.58
CA GLN A 100 17.32 -24.36 2.16
C GLN A 100 18.17 -23.12 1.89
N GLU A 101 19.06 -23.21 0.91
CA GLU A 101 19.82 -22.06 0.41
C GLU A 101 19.20 -21.52 -0.87
N ARG A 102 19.15 -20.21 -1.00
CA ARG A 102 18.72 -19.51 -2.21
C ARG A 102 19.65 -18.34 -2.49
N VAL A 103 20.13 -18.25 -3.73
CA VAL A 103 20.84 -17.05 -4.20
C VAL A 103 19.80 -15.96 -4.47
N LEU A 104 19.99 -14.81 -3.84
CA LEU A 104 19.24 -13.60 -4.11
C LEU A 104 20.15 -12.69 -4.94
N GLY A 105 19.84 -12.54 -6.22
CA GLY A 105 20.59 -11.66 -7.13
C GLY A 105 20.55 -10.20 -6.68
N GLU A 106 21.30 -9.35 -7.37
CA GLU A 106 21.28 -7.90 -7.11
C GLU A 106 19.86 -7.34 -7.22
N HIS A 107 19.44 -6.57 -6.21
CA HIS A 107 18.09 -6.01 -6.14
C HIS A 107 18.06 -4.70 -5.33
N PRO A 108 17.08 -3.82 -5.57
CA PRO A 108 16.87 -2.65 -4.74
C PRO A 108 16.18 -3.02 -3.42
N GLU A 109 16.66 -2.46 -2.30
CA GLU A 109 15.98 -2.51 -1.01
C GLU A 109 15.71 -1.07 -0.50
N PRO A 110 14.60 -0.81 0.23
CA PRO A 110 14.35 0.49 0.84
C PRO A 110 15.49 0.93 1.75
N VAL A 111 15.88 2.21 1.68
CA VAL A 111 16.91 2.78 2.57
C VAL A 111 16.46 2.78 4.03
N ASP A 112 15.15 2.96 4.27
CA ASP A 112 14.58 2.96 5.62
C ASP A 112 13.68 1.73 5.82
N PRO A 113 14.00 0.81 6.75
CA PRO A 113 13.15 -0.35 7.03
C PRO A 113 11.79 0.02 7.64
N GLY A 114 11.61 1.25 8.12
CA GLY A 114 10.33 1.83 8.56
C GLY A 114 9.69 2.74 7.52
N TRP A 115 9.96 2.55 6.24
CA TRP A 115 9.46 3.40 5.16
C TRP A 115 7.92 3.51 5.16
N ARG A 116 7.47 4.65 4.66
CA ARG A 116 6.07 4.92 4.33
C ARG A 116 6.03 5.65 3.00
N THR A 117 4.99 5.43 2.23
CA THR A 117 4.77 6.16 0.98
C THR A 117 3.32 6.63 0.88
N THR A 118 3.11 7.63 0.03
CA THR A 118 1.79 8.18 -0.25
C THR A 118 0.98 7.23 -1.10
N VAL A 119 -0.34 7.32 -0.93
CA VAL A 119 -1.32 6.69 -1.79
C VAL A 119 -2.04 7.81 -2.52
N GLU A 120 -2.10 7.72 -3.85
CA GLU A 120 -2.65 8.78 -4.70
C GLU A 120 -3.89 8.28 -5.45
N LEU A 121 -4.82 9.20 -5.74
CA LEU A 121 -5.88 8.93 -6.70
C LEU A 121 -5.30 8.91 -8.11
N THR A 122 -5.66 7.88 -8.87
CA THR A 122 -5.42 7.88 -10.31
C THR A 122 -6.50 8.71 -11.03
N PRO A 123 -6.32 9.04 -12.33
CA PRO A 123 -7.38 9.65 -13.12
C PRO A 123 -8.69 8.84 -13.11
N LEU A 124 -8.58 7.49 -13.09
CA LEU A 124 -9.74 6.60 -13.00
C LEU A 124 -10.43 6.69 -11.65
N GLY A 125 -9.66 6.76 -10.56
CA GLY A 125 -10.23 6.91 -9.21
C GLY A 125 -10.89 8.25 -8.99
N ARG A 126 -10.30 9.33 -9.54
CA ARG A 126 -10.92 10.66 -9.49
C ARG A 126 -12.26 10.68 -10.23
N ALA A 127 -12.31 10.13 -11.45
CA ALA A 127 -13.57 10.00 -12.18
C ALA A 127 -14.62 9.13 -11.45
N ALA A 128 -14.18 8.05 -10.78
CA ALA A 128 -15.06 7.20 -9.98
C ALA A 128 -15.62 7.94 -8.76
N LEU A 129 -14.80 8.76 -8.10
CA LEU A 129 -15.21 9.59 -6.97
C LEU A 129 -16.22 10.66 -7.40
N ASP A 130 -15.93 11.39 -8.48
CA ASP A 130 -16.78 12.47 -9.00
C ASP A 130 -18.16 11.94 -9.44
N SER A 131 -18.19 10.79 -10.13
CA SER A 131 -19.44 10.11 -10.52
C SER A 131 -20.33 9.78 -9.33
N SER A 132 -19.70 9.50 -8.19
CA SER A 132 -20.36 9.10 -6.97
C SER A 132 -20.95 10.30 -6.20
N HIS A 133 -20.37 11.49 -6.35
CA HIS A 133 -20.87 12.74 -5.77
C HIS A 133 -22.06 13.30 -6.55
N LEU A 134 -22.05 13.20 -7.88
CA LEU A 134 -23.16 13.62 -8.75
C LEU A 134 -24.49 12.92 -8.42
N GLN A 135 -24.44 11.68 -7.94
CA GLN A 135 -25.64 10.90 -7.60
C GLN A 135 -26.22 11.26 -6.23
N LYS A 136 -25.37 11.65 -5.25
CA LYS A 136 -25.84 12.05 -3.92
C LYS A 136 -26.72 13.29 -3.98
N GLY A 137 -26.47 14.18 -4.94
CA GLY A 137 -27.30 15.38 -5.19
C GLY A 137 -28.56 15.12 -6.02
N ALA A 138 -28.73 13.93 -6.61
CA ALA A 138 -29.92 13.56 -7.37
C ALA A 138 -30.95 12.77 -6.54
N ASP A 139 -30.51 12.12 -5.46
CA ASP A 139 -31.34 11.36 -4.52
C ASP A 139 -31.71 12.16 -3.24
N SER A 140 -31.38 13.47 -3.18
CA SER A 140 -31.75 14.40 -2.10
C SER A 140 -32.70 15.47 -2.61
#